data_AF-A0A8J8BL20-F1
#
_entry.id   AF-A0A8J8BL20-F1
#
_cell.length_a   1.000
_cell.length_b   1.000
_cell.length_c   1.000
_cell.angle_alpha   90.00
_cell.angle_beta   90.00
_cell.angle_gamma   90.00
#
_symmetry.space_group_name_H-M   'P 1'
#
loop_
_entity.id
_entity.type
_entity.pdbx_description
1 polymer ?
#
loop_
_entity_poly.entity_id
_entity_poly.type
_entity_poly.pdbx_seq_one_letter_code
_entity_poly.pdbx_strand_id
1 'polypeptide(L)'
;MTDSFSPEKLNPNQLSRKLLEKHRRMFGDYQREFEIRQKVSVLNEKEDLLEHWIKSAEEDGSNGYEKYTKDKEMVSREISSLISELRDMSLQDVKSESKDETEKRYSFLGERIDAHKEAIDYWNGRVKELSKKKKVSGGKEKGTKDPKKRKAKKR
;
A
#
# COMPACT_ATOMS: atom_id res chain seq x y z
N MET A 1 -8.84 26.95 -11.11
CA MET A 1 -7.66 26.79 -11.99
C MET A 1 -7.28 25.32 -11.99
N THR A 2 -7.76 24.54 -12.97
CA THR A 2 -7.39 23.14 -13.15
C THR A 2 -6.10 23.10 -13.97
N ASP A 3 -4.96 23.01 -13.30
CA ASP A 3 -3.69 22.78 -13.97
C ASP A 3 -3.76 21.41 -14.65
N SER A 4 -3.86 21.43 -15.98
CA SER A 4 -3.93 20.23 -16.79
C SER A 4 -2.59 19.50 -16.70
N PHE A 5 -2.60 18.32 -16.08
CA PHE A 5 -1.44 17.44 -16.01
C PHE A 5 -1.08 16.97 -17.43
N SER A 6 -0.15 17.66 -18.10
CA SER A 6 0.46 17.17 -19.33
C SER A 6 1.67 16.29 -18.99
N PRO A 7 1.60 14.96 -19.18
CA PRO A 7 2.74 14.06 -18.98
C PRO A 7 3.94 14.38 -19.88
N GLU A 8 3.71 15.18 -20.93
CA GLU A 8 4.70 15.60 -21.94
C GLU A 8 5.84 16.50 -21.39
N LYS A 9 5.71 17.06 -20.18
CA LYS A 9 6.74 17.92 -19.57
C LYS A 9 7.66 17.22 -18.55
N LEU A 10 7.42 15.94 -18.25
CA LEU A 10 8.20 15.22 -17.24
C LEU A 10 9.37 14.46 -17.88
N ASN A 11 10.58 14.66 -17.36
CA ASN A 11 11.68 13.79 -17.75
C ASN A 11 11.45 12.36 -17.20
N PRO A 12 12.05 11.33 -17.83
CA PRO A 12 11.80 9.94 -17.44
C PRO A 12 12.02 9.65 -15.94
N ASN A 13 12.97 10.33 -15.30
CA ASN A 13 13.25 10.13 -13.87
C ASN A 13 12.17 10.76 -12.98
N GLN A 14 11.66 11.94 -13.33
CA GLN A 14 10.55 12.58 -12.63
C GLN A 14 9.26 11.76 -12.77
N LEU A 15 9.00 11.22 -13.98
CA LEU A 15 7.86 10.35 -14.21
C LEU A 15 7.95 9.06 -13.38
N SER A 16 9.09 8.37 -13.39
CA SER A 16 9.28 7.16 -12.58
C SER A 16 9.11 7.41 -11.08
N ARG A 17 9.56 8.56 -10.57
CA ARG A 17 9.36 8.93 -9.15
C ARG A 17 7.89 9.18 -8.81
N LYS A 18 7.16 9.90 -9.67
CA LYS A 18 5.72 10.13 -9.48
C LYS A 18 4.93 8.82 -9.53
N LEU A 19 5.29 7.91 -10.43
CA LEU A 19 4.66 6.58 -10.50
C LEU A 19 4.96 5.74 -9.25
N LEU A 20 6.20 5.77 -8.77
CA LEU A 20 6.58 5.11 -7.52
C LEU A 20 5.79 5.65 -6.31
N GLU A 21 5.66 6.97 -6.20
CA GLU A 21 4.87 7.62 -5.15
C GLU A 21 3.39 7.20 -5.22
N LYS A 22 2.80 7.20 -6.42
CA LYS A 22 1.43 6.73 -6.64
C LYS A 22 1.25 5.28 -6.21
N HIS A 23 2.16 4.38 -6.62
CA HIS A 23 2.07 2.97 -6.26
C HIS A 23 2.25 2.73 -4.76
N ARG A 24 3.14 3.47 -4.09
CA ARG A 24 3.29 3.40 -2.63
C ARG A 24 2.04 3.85 -1.89
N ARG A 25 1.41 4.94 -2.36
CA ARG A 25 0.14 5.40 -1.78
C ARG A 25 -0.95 4.34 -1.94
N MET A 26 -1.16 3.85 -3.17
CA MET A 26 -2.18 2.82 -3.42
C MET A 26 -1.91 1.54 -2.64
N PHE A 27 -0.65 1.09 -2.59
CA PHE A 27 -0.25 -0.04 -1.76
C PHE A 27 -0.64 0.16 -0.29
N GLY A 28 -0.32 1.34 0.28
CA GLY A 28 -0.67 1.68 1.66
C GLY A 28 -2.18 1.70 1.89
N ASP A 29 -2.95 2.25 0.95
CA ASP A 29 -4.41 2.32 1.05
C ASP A 29 -5.04 0.90 1.04
N TYR A 30 -4.62 0.02 0.12
CA TYR A 30 -5.12 -1.37 0.06
C TYR A 30 -4.66 -2.22 1.24
N GLN A 31 -3.40 -2.08 1.66
CA GLN A 31 -2.86 -2.80 2.80
C GLN A 31 -3.61 -2.42 4.09
N ARG A 32 -3.86 -1.13 4.31
CA ARG A 32 -4.63 -0.65 5.46
C ARG A 32 -6.06 -1.19 5.43
N GLU A 33 -6.71 -1.18 4.27
CA GLU A 33 -8.06 -1.75 4.14
C GLU A 33 -8.08 -3.24 4.49
N PHE A 34 -7.10 -4.00 3.98
CA PHE A 34 -6.97 -5.43 4.26
C PHE A 34 -6.81 -5.70 5.76
N GLU A 35 -5.94 -4.95 6.44
CA GLU A 35 -5.70 -5.07 7.88
C GLU A 35 -6.95 -4.75 8.71
N ILE A 36 -7.67 -3.67 8.37
CA ILE A 36 -8.90 -3.32 9.08
C ILE A 36 -9.96 -4.41 8.90
N ARG A 37 -10.13 -4.93 7.68
CA ARG A 37 -11.10 -6.02 7.40
C ARG A 37 -10.76 -7.29 8.16
N GLN A 38 -9.48 -7.69 8.19
CA GLN A 38 -9.04 -8.82 9.00
C GLN A 38 -9.35 -8.62 10.49
N LYS A 39 -9.08 -7.42 11.01
CA LYS A 39 -9.36 -7.08 12.40
C LYS A 39 -10.87 -7.16 12.72
N VAL A 40 -11.72 -6.66 11.82
CA VAL A 40 -13.18 -6.78 11.95
C VAL A 40 -13.62 -8.25 11.97
N SER A 41 -13.05 -9.09 11.09
CA SER A 41 -13.36 -10.53 11.07
C SER A 41 -13.10 -11.20 12.43
N VAL A 42 -11.92 -10.97 13.01
CA VAL A 42 -11.54 -11.53 14.32
C VAL A 42 -12.41 -10.97 15.45
N LEU A 43 -12.79 -9.69 15.38
CA LEU A 43 -13.67 -9.09 16.37
C LEU A 43 -15.10 -9.63 16.30
N ASN A 44 -15.62 -9.91 15.10
CA ASN A 44 -16.93 -10.57 14.94
C ASN A 44 -16.91 -11.99 15.55
N GLU A 45 -15.87 -12.79 15.28
CA GLU A 45 -15.70 -14.11 15.92
C GLU A 45 -15.65 -14.00 17.45
N LYS A 46 -14.97 -12.98 17.97
CA LYS A 46 -14.92 -12.70 19.41
C LYS A 46 -16.30 -12.29 19.95
N GLU A 47 -17.06 -11.49 19.22
CA GLU A 47 -18.42 -11.08 19.59
C GLU A 47 -19.35 -12.29 19.67
N ASP A 48 -19.28 -13.22 18.72
CA ASP A 48 -20.04 -14.48 18.71
C ASP A 48 -19.71 -15.34 19.93
N LEU A 49 -18.42 -15.47 20.27
CA LEU A 49 -17.98 -16.20 21.47
C LEU A 49 -18.47 -15.56 22.77
N LEU A 50 -18.40 -14.22 22.85
CA LEU A 50 -18.92 -13.49 24.00
C LEU A 50 -20.42 -13.67 24.13
N GLU A 51 -21.17 -13.67 23.03
CA GLU A 51 -22.60 -13.93 23.05
C GLU A 51 -22.94 -15.34 23.54
N HIS A 52 -22.18 -16.35 23.10
CA HIS A 52 -22.31 -17.71 23.62
C HIS A 52 -22.05 -17.77 25.14
N TRP A 53 -20.98 -17.13 25.62
CA TRP A 53 -20.65 -17.13 27.05
C TRP A 53 -21.63 -16.32 27.90
N ILE A 54 -22.23 -15.25 27.36
CA ILE A 54 -23.32 -14.53 28.02
C ILE A 54 -24.51 -15.47 28.24
N LYS A 55 -24.94 -16.20 27.20
CA LYS A 55 -26.06 -17.15 27.29
C LYS A 55 -25.78 -18.25 28.33
N SER A 56 -24.61 -18.88 28.27
CA SER A 56 -24.22 -19.89 29.26
C SER A 56 -24.13 -19.31 30.68
N ALA A 57 -23.59 -18.09 30.85
CA ALA A 57 -23.51 -17.48 32.18
C ALA A 57 -24.88 -17.11 32.77
N GLU A 58 -25.85 -16.76 31.92
CA GLU A 58 -27.23 -16.49 32.29
C GLU A 58 -27.96 -17.78 32.73
N GLU A 59 -27.77 -18.88 32.00
CA GLU A 59 -28.35 -20.19 32.30
C GLU A 59 -27.77 -20.83 33.57
N ASP A 60 -26.45 -20.75 33.74
CA ASP A 60 -25.72 -21.37 34.86
C ASP A 60 -25.65 -20.46 36.11
N GLY A 61 -26.17 -19.24 36.04
CA GLY A 61 -26.08 -18.25 37.12
C GLY A 61 -24.64 -17.87 37.48
N SER A 62 -23.72 -17.96 36.52
CA SER A 62 -22.28 -17.78 36.76
C SER A 62 -21.89 -16.30 36.85
N ASN A 63 -20.85 -16.00 37.63
CA ASN A 63 -20.35 -14.63 37.85
C ASN A 63 -19.71 -13.97 36.61
N GLY A 64 -19.71 -14.62 35.45
CA GLY A 64 -19.10 -14.10 34.21
C GLY A 64 -19.98 -13.13 33.43
N TYR A 65 -21.30 -13.13 33.65
CA TYR A 65 -22.28 -12.41 32.83
C TYR A 65 -21.94 -10.94 32.63
N GLU A 66 -21.77 -10.18 33.71
CA GLU A 66 -21.52 -8.73 33.64
C GLU A 66 -20.21 -8.41 32.91
N LYS A 67 -19.18 -9.24 33.11
CA LYS A 67 -17.90 -9.09 32.43
C LYS A 67 -18.04 -9.34 30.93
N TYR A 68 -18.69 -10.41 30.52
CA TYR A 68 -18.86 -10.73 29.10
C TYR A 68 -19.71 -9.69 28.38
N THR A 69 -20.75 -9.16 29.02
CA THR A 69 -21.57 -8.08 28.46
C THR A 69 -20.75 -6.80 28.25
N LYS A 70 -19.92 -6.40 29.23
CA LYS A 70 -19.01 -5.25 29.10
C LYS A 70 -17.97 -5.49 28.00
N ASP A 71 -17.37 -6.68 27.96
CA ASP A 71 -16.42 -7.06 26.91
C ASP A 71 -17.08 -7.02 25.52
N LYS A 72 -18.33 -7.47 25.40
CA LYS A 72 -19.12 -7.42 24.15
C LYS A 72 -19.36 -5.98 23.71
N GLU A 73 -19.81 -5.10 24.61
CA GLU A 73 -20.02 -3.68 24.28
C GLU A 73 -18.74 -3.00 23.77
N MET A 74 -17.58 -3.31 24.37
CA MET A 74 -16.30 -2.78 23.89
C MET A 74 -15.96 -3.28 22.50
N VAL A 75 -16.16 -4.58 22.24
CA VAL A 75 -15.95 -5.18 20.92
C VAL A 75 -16.89 -4.57 19.88
N SER A 76 -18.18 -4.43 20.16
CA SER A 76 -19.15 -3.84 19.23
C SER A 76 -18.81 -2.37 18.91
N ARG A 77 -18.31 -1.60 19.89
CA ARG A 77 -17.83 -0.22 19.68
C ARG A 77 -16.59 -0.20 18.77
N GLU A 78 -15.65 -1.12 18.97
CA GLU A 78 -14.44 -1.20 18.16
C GLU A 78 -14.76 -1.62 16.71
N ILE A 79 -15.62 -2.61 16.51
CA ILE A 79 -16.15 -3.00 15.19
C ILE A 79 -16.79 -1.78 14.51
N SER A 80 -17.65 -1.06 15.23
CA SER A 80 -18.33 0.13 14.69
C SER A 80 -17.34 1.23 14.27
N SER A 81 -16.29 1.45 15.06
CA SER A 81 -15.22 2.40 14.74
C SER A 81 -14.46 2.00 13.47
N LEU A 82 -14.09 0.72 13.35
CA LEU A 82 -13.36 0.20 12.19
C LEU A 82 -14.21 0.23 10.92
N ILE A 83 -15.51 -0.07 11.03
CA ILE A 83 -16.46 0.05 9.92
C ILE A 83 -16.59 1.51 9.47
N SER A 84 -16.60 2.46 10.40
CA SER A 84 -16.60 3.90 10.06
C SER A 84 -15.32 4.28 9.32
N GLU A 85 -14.16 3.80 9.77
CA GLU A 85 -12.88 4.03 9.12
C GLU A 85 -12.86 3.49 7.68
N LEU A 86 -13.40 2.30 7.45
CA LEU A 86 -13.54 1.73 6.09
C LEU A 86 -14.44 2.58 5.18
N ARG A 87 -15.53 3.14 5.73
CA ARG A 87 -16.41 4.05 4.98
C ARG A 87 -15.71 5.35 4.61
N ASP A 88 -14.97 5.94 5.55
CA ASP A 88 -14.24 7.19 5.33
C ASP A 88 -13.10 7.03 4.33
N MET A 89 -12.51 5.83 4.23
CA MET A 89 -11.55 5.50 3.19
C MET A 89 -12.18 5.46 1.78
N SER A 90 -13.50 5.58 1.65
CA SER A 90 -14.25 5.60 0.37
C SER A 90 -13.96 4.37 -0.50
N LEU A 91 -13.66 3.23 0.13
CA LEU A 91 -13.26 2.01 -0.55
C LEU A 91 -14.41 1.03 -0.79
N GLN A 92 -15.58 1.20 -0.12
CA GLN A 92 -16.89 0.61 -0.44
C GLN A 92 -17.97 0.97 0.62
N ASP A 93 -19.24 0.72 0.30
CA ASP A 93 -20.36 0.77 1.25
C ASP A 93 -20.39 -0.51 2.11
N VAL A 94 -19.87 -0.44 3.34
CA VAL A 94 -19.63 -1.59 4.24
C VAL A 94 -20.92 -2.11 4.93
N LYS A 95 -22.12 -1.61 4.57
CA LYS A 95 -23.33 -1.82 5.38
C LYS A 95 -23.91 -3.23 5.34
N SER A 96 -23.58 -4.05 4.35
CA SER A 96 -24.06 -5.45 4.26
C SER A 96 -23.30 -6.21 3.17
N GLU A 97 -22.07 -6.62 3.45
CA GLU A 97 -21.36 -7.55 2.56
C GLU A 97 -21.79 -8.98 2.88
N SER A 98 -22.25 -9.71 1.87
CA SER A 98 -22.37 -11.16 1.94
C SER A 98 -20.99 -11.81 2.15
N LYS A 99 -20.98 -13.06 2.61
CA LYS A 99 -19.74 -13.84 2.74
C LYS A 99 -18.98 -13.91 1.41
N ASP A 100 -19.69 -14.13 0.30
CA ASP A 100 -19.12 -14.17 -1.04
C ASP A 100 -18.49 -12.82 -1.47
N GLU A 101 -19.11 -11.70 -1.10
CA GLU A 101 -18.56 -10.36 -1.37
C GLU A 101 -17.31 -10.09 -0.53
N THR A 102 -17.31 -10.54 0.71
CA THR A 102 -16.17 -10.45 1.62
C THR A 102 -14.97 -11.22 1.07
N GLU A 103 -15.17 -12.47 0.64
CA GLU A 103 -14.11 -13.30 0.04
C GLU A 103 -13.57 -12.70 -1.27
N LYS A 104 -14.46 -12.23 -2.15
CA LYS A 104 -14.07 -11.51 -3.37
C LYS A 104 -13.25 -10.26 -3.05
N ARG A 105 -13.62 -9.52 -2.00
CA ARG A 105 -12.88 -8.32 -1.60
C ARG A 105 -11.50 -8.67 -1.09
N TYR A 106 -11.35 -9.74 -0.30
CA TYR A 106 -10.02 -10.21 0.14
C TYR A 106 -9.14 -10.63 -1.04
N SER A 107 -9.69 -11.38 -2.00
CA SER A 107 -8.95 -11.75 -3.22
C SER A 107 -8.50 -10.51 -4.00
N PHE A 108 -9.42 -9.56 -4.21
CA PHE A 108 -9.12 -8.29 -4.87
C PHE A 108 -8.01 -7.51 -4.16
N LEU A 109 -8.08 -7.39 -2.84
CA LEU A 109 -7.08 -6.67 -2.06
C LEU A 109 -5.71 -7.35 -2.16
N GLY A 110 -5.66 -8.68 -2.02
CA GLY A 110 -4.43 -9.46 -2.19
C GLY A 110 -3.78 -9.23 -3.56
N GLU A 111 -4.55 -9.40 -4.63
CA GLU A 111 -4.07 -9.17 -6.01
C GLU A 111 -3.54 -7.74 -6.22
N ARG A 112 -4.21 -6.73 -5.65
CA ARG A 112 -3.80 -5.32 -5.79
C ARG A 112 -2.56 -5.01 -4.98
N ILE A 113 -2.45 -5.54 -3.77
CA ILE A 113 -1.26 -5.41 -2.91
C ILE A 113 -0.05 -5.99 -3.64
N ASP A 114 -0.16 -7.21 -4.18
CA ASP A 114 0.93 -7.86 -4.90
C ASP A 114 1.31 -7.10 -6.17
N ALA A 115 0.33 -6.72 -7.00
CA ALA A 115 0.58 -5.94 -8.21
C ALA A 115 1.27 -4.60 -7.92
N HIS A 116 0.91 -3.91 -6.83
CA HIS A 116 1.56 -2.67 -6.43
C HIS A 116 2.95 -2.88 -5.85
N LYS A 117 3.17 -3.96 -5.11
CA LYS A 117 4.49 -4.35 -4.63
C LYS A 117 5.45 -4.60 -5.79
N GLU A 118 5.03 -5.37 -6.80
CA GLU A 118 5.81 -5.62 -8.01
C GLU A 118 6.10 -4.33 -8.78
N ALA A 119 5.10 -3.46 -8.93
CA ALA A 119 5.29 -2.16 -9.59
C ALA A 119 6.28 -1.27 -8.82
N ILE A 120 6.21 -1.23 -7.48
CA ILE A 120 7.17 -0.50 -6.63
C ILE A 120 8.58 -1.01 -6.88
N ASP A 121 8.78 -2.32 -6.89
CA ASP A 121 10.10 -2.93 -7.12
C ASP A 121 10.65 -2.62 -8.51
N TYR A 122 9.80 -2.75 -9.54
CA TYR A 122 10.13 -2.37 -10.91
C TYR A 122 10.57 -0.90 -11.01
N TRP A 123 9.77 0.04 -10.50
CA TRP A 123 10.05 1.47 -10.59
C TRP A 123 11.26 1.88 -9.73
N ASN A 124 11.47 1.26 -8.57
CA ASN A 124 12.68 1.42 -7.78
C ASN A 124 13.93 1.02 -8.60
N GLY A 125 13.87 -0.11 -9.30
CA GLY A 125 14.92 -0.55 -10.23
C GLY A 125 15.17 0.49 -11.32
N ARG A 126 14.10 0.98 -11.95
CA ARG A 126 14.19 1.95 -13.05
C ARG A 126 14.80 3.28 -12.63
N VAL A 127 14.42 3.81 -11.47
CA VAL A 127 15.00 5.04 -10.90
C VAL A 127 16.51 4.86 -10.65
N LYS A 128 16.92 3.70 -10.13
CA LYS A 128 18.35 3.39 -9.92
C LYS A 128 19.11 3.36 -11.24
N GLU A 129 18.59 2.72 -12.28
CA GLU A 129 19.23 2.68 -13.62
C GLU A 129 19.40 4.07 -14.23
N LEU A 130 18.34 4.88 -14.22
CA LEU A 130 18.36 6.23 -14.77
C LEU A 130 19.36 7.13 -14.03
N SER A 131 19.50 6.94 -12.71
CA SER A 131 20.51 7.65 -11.91
C SER A 131 21.95 7.25 -12.25
N LYS A 132 22.19 5.97 -12.60
CA LYS A 132 23.52 5.47 -13.00
C LYS A 132 23.92 5.97 -14.39
N LYS A 133 23.00 5.97 -15.37
CA LYS A 133 23.26 6.46 -16.73
C LYS A 133 23.69 7.93 -16.74
N LYS A 134 23.12 8.77 -15.86
CA LYS A 134 23.51 10.18 -15.70
C LYS A 134 24.94 10.37 -15.20
N LYS A 135 25.51 9.41 -14.44
CA LYS A 135 26.90 9.48 -13.95
C LYS A 135 27.93 9.06 -15.00
N VAL A 136 27.58 8.16 -15.93
CA VAL A 136 28.51 7.66 -16.96
C VAL A 136 28.68 8.67 -18.11
N SER A 137 27.66 9.47 -18.43
CA SER A 137 27.74 10.50 -19.48
C SER A 137 28.51 11.77 -19.09
N GLY A 138 28.92 11.92 -17.83
CA GLY A 138 29.69 13.08 -17.34
C GLY A 138 31.21 12.85 -17.29
N GLY A 139 31.70 11.71 -17.79
CA GLY A 139 33.09 11.28 -17.59
C GLY A 139 33.77 10.78 -18.86
N LYS A 140 33.88 11.60 -19.91
CA LYS A 140 34.93 11.48 -20.94
C LYS A 140 34.94 12.69 -21.91
N GLU A 141 35.50 13.80 -21.46
CA GLU A 141 36.23 14.71 -22.34
C GLU A 141 37.59 14.99 -21.70
N LYS A 142 38.60 14.17 -22.06
CA LYS A 142 39.99 14.61 -21.99
C LYS A 142 40.51 14.66 -23.41
N GLY A 143 40.82 15.89 -23.81
CA GLY A 143 41.04 16.31 -25.18
C GLY A 143 42.13 15.54 -25.92
N THR A 144 41.86 15.43 -27.22
CA THR A 144 42.82 15.24 -28.29
C THR A 144 44.01 16.17 -28.13
N LYS A 145 45.22 15.61 -28.00
CA LYS A 145 46.47 16.32 -28.29
C LYS A 145 47.07 15.71 -29.54
N ASP A 146 46.94 16.43 -30.65
CA ASP A 146 47.71 16.26 -31.87
C ASP A 146 49.22 16.30 -31.58
N PRO A 147 50.01 15.27 -31.95
CA PRO A 147 51.46 15.39 -31.97
C PRO A 147 51.88 16.08 -33.28
N LYS A 148 52.23 17.37 -33.15
CA LYS A 148 52.89 18.16 -34.20
C LYS A 148 54.11 17.43 -34.79
N LYS A 149 54.09 17.32 -36.12
CA LYS A 149 55.18 17.00 -37.06
C LYS A 149 56.56 17.47 -36.57
N ARG A 150 57.50 16.53 -36.37
CA ARG A 150 58.94 16.83 -36.37
C ARG A 150 59.50 16.55 -37.77
N LYS A 151 59.92 17.62 -38.45
CA LYS A 151 60.64 17.57 -39.73
C LYS A 151 62.04 16.97 -39.53
N ALA A 152 62.43 16.16 -40.51
CA ALA A 152 63.78 15.64 -40.70
C ALA A 152 64.82 16.75 -40.86
N LYS A 153 66.05 16.51 -40.38
CA LYS A 153 67.25 17.14 -40.92
C LYS A 153 68.38 16.11 -40.96
N LYS A 154 68.71 15.67 -42.18
CA LYS A 154 69.93 14.95 -42.54
C LYS A 154 71.15 15.77 -42.16
N ARG A 155 72.18 15.10 -41.66
CA ARG A 155 73.56 15.27 -42.13
C ARG A 155 74.29 13.95 -41.94
#